data_AF-A0A4Y2HDY4-F1
#
_entry.id   AF-A0A4Y2HDY4-F1
#
_cell.length_a   1.000
_cell.length_b   1.000
_cell.length_c   1.000
_cell.angle_alpha   90.00
_cell.angle_beta   90.00
_cell.angle_gamma   90.00
#
_symmetry.space_group_name_H-M   'P 1'
#
loop_
_entity.id
_entity.type
_entity.pdbx_description
1 polymer ?
#
loop_
_entity_poly.entity_id
_entity_poly.type
_entity_poly.pdbx_seq_one_letter_code
_entity_poly.pdbx_strand_id
1 'polypeptide(L)'
;MKMLSTFEKSCVRTDELTIDAIASELGISHGSVHSILHGDLSMHYICLHMVPKMLPPEEKEQCQTQCHHSGTPSLFSRPSTS
;
A
#
# COMPACT_ATOMS: atom_id res chain seq x y z
N MET A 1 21.74 7.72 4.10
CA MET A 1 22.09 6.38 3.58
C MET A 1 21.48 6.22 2.20
N LYS A 2 22.28 5.91 1.17
CA LYS A 2 21.80 5.82 -0.24
C LYS A 2 20.83 4.64 -0.46
N MET A 3 20.97 3.57 0.32
CA MET A 3 20.15 2.35 0.20
C MET A 3 18.67 2.61 0.50
N LEU A 4 18.38 3.34 1.58
CA LEU A 4 17.01 3.71 2.00
C LEU A 4 16.29 4.56 0.93
N SER A 5 16.99 5.49 0.28
CA SER A 5 16.38 6.35 -0.74
C SER A 5 16.06 5.63 -2.05
N THR A 6 16.81 4.58 -2.40
CA THR A 6 16.49 3.74 -3.56
C THR A 6 15.31 2.83 -3.23
N PHE A 7 15.31 2.29 -2.02
CA PHE A 7 14.25 1.45 -1.48
C PHE A 7 12.90 2.18 -1.41
N GLU A 8 12.88 3.41 -0.88
CA GLU A 8 11.69 4.24 -0.78
C GLU A 8 11.08 4.54 -2.17
N LYS A 9 11.92 4.82 -3.18
CA LYS A 9 11.45 5.03 -4.57
C LYS A 9 10.89 3.76 -5.22
N SER A 10 11.41 2.61 -4.84
CA SER A 10 10.95 1.28 -5.28
C SER A 10 9.60 0.95 -4.63
N CYS A 11 9.49 1.07 -3.30
CA CYS A 11 8.26 0.81 -2.55
C CYS A 11 7.09 1.74 -2.90
N VAL A 12 7.34 3.03 -3.14
CA VAL A 12 6.26 4.02 -3.34
C VAL A 12 5.62 3.92 -4.73
N ARG A 13 6.26 3.25 -5.70
CA ARG A 13 5.78 3.23 -7.10
C ARG A 13 4.98 2.00 -7.49
N THR A 14 4.99 0.93 -6.68
CA THR A 14 4.35 -0.33 -7.04
C THR A 14 3.61 -0.91 -5.85
N ASP A 15 2.31 -1.16 -6.04
CA ASP A 15 1.45 -1.82 -5.04
C ASP A 15 1.85 -3.28 -4.78
N GLU A 16 2.70 -3.87 -5.64
CA GLU A 16 3.27 -5.21 -5.47
C GLU A 16 4.80 -5.15 -5.52
N LEU A 17 5.42 -5.15 -4.33
CA LEU A 17 6.87 -5.28 -4.18
C LEU A 17 7.18 -6.62 -3.49
N THR A 18 7.91 -7.51 -4.16
CA THR A 18 8.29 -8.82 -3.59
C THR A 18 9.67 -8.76 -2.94
N ILE A 19 9.89 -9.59 -1.92
CA ILE A 19 11.18 -9.70 -1.23
C ILE A 19 12.30 -10.08 -2.22
N ASP A 20 12.02 -10.97 -3.17
CA ASP A 20 12.99 -11.41 -4.18
C ASP A 20 13.39 -10.30 -5.16
N ALA A 21 12.44 -9.45 -5.56
CA ALA A 21 12.72 -8.31 -6.42
C ALA A 21 13.67 -7.32 -5.72
N ILE A 22 13.42 -7.03 -4.45
CA ILE A 22 14.25 -6.16 -3.62
C ILE A 22 15.64 -6.79 -3.40
N ALA A 23 15.70 -8.08 -3.09
CA ALA A 23 16.95 -8.79 -2.88
C ALA A 23 17.83 -8.74 -4.13
N SER A 24 17.22 -8.92 -5.31
CA SER A 24 17.88 -8.82 -6.60
C SER A 24 18.35 -7.40 -6.92
N GLU A 25 17.52 -6.38 -6.66
CA GLU A 25 17.85 -4.97 -6.90
C GLU A 25 18.99 -4.48 -6.00
N LEU A 26 18.98 -4.90 -4.72
CA LEU A 26 19.96 -4.46 -3.73
C LEU A 26 21.19 -5.37 -3.65
N GLY A 27 21.17 -6.54 -4.30
CA GLY A 27 22.26 -7.52 -4.26
C GLY A 27 22.49 -8.10 -2.86
N ILE A 28 21.42 -8.25 -2.06
CA ILE A 28 21.48 -8.80 -0.70
C ILE A 28 20.63 -10.06 -0.59
N SER A 29 20.80 -10.81 0.51
CA SER A 29 20.04 -12.05 0.69
C SER A 29 18.56 -11.79 0.97
N HIS A 30 17.69 -12.71 0.54
CA HIS A 30 16.25 -12.71 0.87
C HIS A 30 16.02 -12.55 2.38
N GLY A 31 16.76 -13.28 3.22
CA GLY A 31 16.65 -13.21 4.68
C GLY A 31 17.05 -11.85 5.26
N SER A 32 18.02 -11.18 4.64
CA SER A 32 18.41 -9.81 5.02
C SER A 32 17.29 -8.83 4.71
N VAL A 33 16.68 -8.91 3.52
CA VAL A 33 15.53 -8.07 3.16
C VAL A 33 14.36 -8.31 4.11
N HIS A 34 14.03 -9.58 4.39
CA HIS A 34 12.96 -9.94 5.32
C HIS A 34 13.20 -9.35 6.72
N SER A 35 14.43 -9.42 7.23
CA SER A 35 14.78 -8.87 8.54
C SER A 35 14.71 -7.35 8.59
N ILE A 36 15.13 -6.66 7.53
CA ILE A 36 15.03 -5.20 7.43
C ILE A 36 13.56 -4.77 7.35
N LEU A 37 12.78 -5.42 6.49
CA LEU A 37 11.36 -5.12 6.30
C LEU A 37 10.57 -5.35 7.59
N HIS A 38 10.64 -6.56 8.15
CA HIS A 38 9.83 -6.94 9.30
C HIS A 38 10.39 -6.42 10.64
N GLY A 39 11.72 -6.35 10.78
CA GLY A 39 12.39 -5.96 12.01
C GLY A 39 12.63 -4.45 12.09
N ASP A 40 13.44 -3.91 11.18
CA ASP A 40 13.91 -2.52 11.25
C ASP A 40 12.84 -1.51 10.82
N LEU A 41 12.06 -1.85 9.78
CA LEU A 41 11.03 -0.98 9.20
C LEU A 41 9.62 -1.30 9.71
N SER A 42 9.44 -2.39 10.46
CA SER A 42 8.14 -2.86 10.96
C SER A 42 7.05 -2.98 9.88
N MET A 43 7.46 -3.27 8.63
CA MET A 43 6.57 -3.51 7.51
C MET A 43 6.04 -4.94 7.57
N HIS A 44 4.73 -5.09 7.46
CA HIS A 44 4.06 -6.38 7.47
C HIS A 44 3.37 -6.64 6.13
N TYR A 45 3.32 -7.92 5.75
CA TYR A 45 2.53 -8.34 4.61
C TYR A 45 1.04 -8.08 4.91
N ILE A 46 0.39 -7.30 4.04
CA ILE A 46 -1.05 -7.06 4.08
C ILE A 46 -1.66 -7.84 2.92
N CYS A 47 -2.61 -8.72 3.24
CA CYS A 47 -3.37 -9.41 2.20
C CYS A 47 -4.17 -8.40 1.38
N LEU A 48 -4.14 -8.55 0.05
CA LEU A 48 -4.96 -7.75 -0.85
C LEU A 48 -6.46 -7.92 -0.49
N HIS A 49 -7.18 -6.80 -0.42
CA HIS A 49 -8.63 -6.82 -0.29
C HIS A 49 -9.27 -7.04 -1.65
N MET A 50 -10.19 -8.00 -1.76
CA MET A 50 -10.98 -8.15 -2.98
C MET A 50 -11.94 -6.98 -3.12
N VAL A 51 -11.86 -6.28 -4.26
CA VAL A 51 -12.75 -5.18 -4.62
C VAL A 51 -13.75 -5.68 -5.67
N PRO A 52 -15.06 -5.38 -5.56
CA PRO A 52 -16.08 -5.91 -6.48
C PRO A 52 -15.87 -5.54 -7.95
N LYS A 53 -15.38 -4.32 -8.23
CA LYS A 53 -15.13 -3.81 -9.58
C LYS A 53 -14.12 -2.66 -9.53
N MET A 54 -13.24 -2.59 -10.54
CA MET A 54 -12.42 -1.40 -10.77
C MET A 54 -13.25 -0.35 -11.52
N LEU A 55 -13.58 0.74 -10.83
CA LEU A 55 -14.43 1.80 -11.37
C LEU A 55 -13.59 2.81 -12.20
N PRO A 56 -14.05 3.21 -13.40
CA PRO A 56 -13.48 4.36 -14.10
C PRO A 56 -13.74 5.67 -13.33
N PRO A 57 -13.00 6.75 -13.65
CA PRO A 57 -13.10 8.03 -12.95
C PRO A 57 -14.54 8.57 -12.86
N GLU A 58 -15.32 8.47 -13.94
CA GLU A 58 -16.69 8.98 -14.02
C GLU A 58 -17.63 8.21 -13.08
N GLU A 59 -17.54 6.87 -13.06
CA GLU A 59 -18.32 6.03 -12.15
C GLU A 59 -17.93 6.30 -10.68
N LYS A 60 -16.65 6.57 -10.42
CA LYS A 60 -16.16 6.92 -9.08
C LYS A 60 -16.75 8.24 -8.58
N GLU A 61 -16.80 9.26 -9.44
CA GLU A 61 -17.42 10.56 -9.12
C GLU A 61 -18.92 10.41 -8.84
N GLN A 62 -19.62 9.60 -9.65
CA GLN A 62 -21.02 9.29 -9.43
C GLN A 62 -21.25 8.56 -8.09
N CYS A 63 -20.44 7.56 -7.76
CA CYS A 63 -20.53 6.89 -6.46
C CYS A 63 -20.29 7.85 -5.29
N GLN A 64 -19.31 8.76 -5.41
CA GLN A 64 -19.00 9.74 -4.36
C GLN A 64 -20.16 10.71 -4.14
N THR A 65 -20.67 11.33 -5.21
CA THR A 65 -21.81 12.25 -5.14
C THR A 65 -23.04 11.59 -4.51
N GLN A 66 -23.36 10.36 -4.91
CA GLN A 66 -24.48 9.60 -4.34
C GLN A 66 -24.29 9.29 -2.84
N CYS A 67 -23.08 8.96 -2.41
CA CYS A 67 -22.76 8.73 -0.99
C CYS A 67 -22.79 10.02 -0.15
N HIS A 68 -22.38 11.17 -0.69
CA HIS A 68 -22.46 12.44 0.02
C HIS A 68 -23.89 12.90 0.29
N HIS A 69 -24.84 12.49 -0.55
CA HIS A 69 -26.26 12.78 -0.37
C HIS A 69 -26.97 11.83 0.62
N SER A 70 -26.37 10.69 0.99
CA SER A 70 -27.05 9.67 1.77
C SER A 70 -26.92 9.81 3.29
N GLY A 71 -26.21 10.83 3.81
CA GLY A 71 -26.22 11.22 5.23
C GLY A 71 -25.75 10.15 6.25
N THR A 72 -25.46 8.93 5.81
CA THR A 72 -24.95 7.86 6.66
C THR A 72 -23.43 7.95 6.73
N PRO A 73 -22.83 8.07 7.93
CA PRO A 73 -21.38 8.00 8.07
C PRO A 73 -20.89 6.67 7.48
N SER A 74 -19.98 6.75 6.52
CA SER A 74 -19.36 5.55 5.96
C SER A 74 -18.70 4.77 7.10
N LEU A 75 -19.04 3.48 7.24
CA LEU A 75 -18.41 2.56 8.21
C LEU A 75 -16.90 2.38 7.97
N PHE A 76 -16.37 2.94 6.88
CA PHE A 76 -14.95 2.90 6.49
C PHE A 76 -14.22 4.24 6.69
N SER A 77 -14.88 5.24 7.27
CA SER A 77 -14.21 6.47 7.67
C SER A 77 -13.27 6.13 8.81
N ARG A 78 -11.96 6.01 8.50
CA ARG A 78 -10.91 5.83 9.49
C ARG A 78 -11.12 6.86 10.60
N PRO A 79 -11.14 6.47 11.90
CA PRO A 79 -11.18 7.44 12.97
C PRO A 79 -9.92 8.29 12.86
N SER A 80 -10.10 9.60 12.66
CA SER A 80 -9.04 10.59 12.83
C SER A 80 -8.65 10.58 14.30
N THR A 81 -7.58 9.85 14.64
CA THR A 81 -6.95 9.99 15.94
C THR A 81 -6.18 11.30 15.95
N SER A 82 -6.63 12.25 16.78
CA SER A 82 -5.88 13.44 17.18
C SER A 82 -4.87 13.11 18.27
#